data_AF-A0AAD8XT57-F1
#
_entry.id   AF-A0AAD8XT57-F1
#
_cell.length_a   1.000
_cell.length_b   1.000
_cell.length_c   1.000
_cell.angle_alpha   90.00
_cell.angle_beta   90.00
_cell.angle_gamma   90.00
#
_symmetry.space_group_name_H-M   'P 1'
#
loop_
_entity.id
_entity.type
_entity.pdbx_description
1 polymer ?
#
loop_
_entity_poly.entity_id
_entity_poly.type
_entity_poly.pdbx_seq_one_letter_code
_entity_poly.pdbx_strand_id
1 'polypeptide(L)'
;MSSNNTIVSFATGLVSRLAATIPTLSSTNNDGDNKATSASSELLTQLLNDISTPQSLQDLFVLTTIVVIALEILNQLVYHVPTLLQNLLTANDEKKKKKAIPVRGKHLDNFTMKDYAFIMINKCMTGLFVYCYFGYLWSVRKLEEDDSHGDCCNKHGGQGIFTTTNISIHNTILPLPLLFIIYDFFYTLLHWFLHMKSVYAHVHKHHHFQKAPSRANIDAVNVHPLEFFLGEFNHILALVLVVQGVGAVSVGEYITVGYRGMDVSWVCAVLFIGLGEFWLG
;
A
#
# COMPACT_ATOMS: atom_id res chain seq x y z
N MET A 1 34.40 -4.81 -9.50
CA MET A 1 33.54 -3.62 -9.29
C MET A 1 32.41 -3.45 -10.33
N SER A 2 32.17 -4.40 -11.26
CA SER A 2 31.12 -4.26 -12.30
C SER A 2 29.69 -4.63 -11.83
N SER A 3 29.53 -5.60 -10.92
CA SER A 3 28.21 -6.16 -10.57
C SER A 3 27.28 -5.21 -9.78
N ASN A 4 27.81 -4.28 -8.98
CA ASN A 4 26.97 -3.37 -8.18
C ASN A 4 26.26 -2.34 -9.07
N ASN A 5 26.89 -1.93 -10.18
CA ASN A 5 26.31 -0.97 -11.10
C ASN A 5 25.13 -1.58 -11.89
N THR A 6 25.17 -2.88 -12.19
CA THR A 6 24.08 -3.56 -12.91
C THR A 6 22.81 -3.66 -12.07
N ILE A 7 22.92 -4.00 -10.78
CA ILE A 7 21.76 -4.13 -9.89
C ILE A 7 21.12 -2.75 -9.66
N VAL A 8 21.94 -1.74 -9.38
CA VAL A 8 21.46 -0.37 -9.20
C VAL A 8 20.81 0.14 -10.49
N SER A 9 21.45 -0.04 -11.65
CA SER A 9 20.89 0.35 -12.95
C SER A 9 19.58 -0.37 -13.28
N PHE A 10 19.46 -1.65 -12.93
CA PHE A 10 18.22 -2.40 -13.09
C PHE A 10 17.12 -1.86 -12.20
N ALA A 11 17.41 -1.64 -10.91
CA ALA A 11 16.46 -1.10 -9.95
C ALA A 11 16.01 0.31 -10.33
N THR A 12 16.92 1.20 -10.70
CA THR A 12 16.58 2.55 -11.16
C THR A 12 15.79 2.51 -12.46
N GLY A 13 16.14 1.60 -13.38
CA GLY A 13 15.41 1.40 -14.64
C GLY A 13 13.99 0.88 -14.40
N LEU A 14 13.81 -0.09 -13.51
CA LEU A 14 12.52 -0.62 -13.09
C LEU A 14 11.66 0.50 -12.51
N VAL A 15 12.17 1.22 -11.51
CA VAL A 15 11.47 2.35 -10.87
C VAL A 15 11.09 3.43 -11.89
N SER A 16 12.00 3.79 -12.79
CA SER A 16 11.74 4.78 -13.84
C SER A 16 10.75 4.32 -14.90
N ARG A 17 10.41 3.03 -14.97
CA ARG A 17 9.35 2.50 -15.84
C ARG A 17 8.02 2.36 -15.09
N LEU A 18 8.04 1.95 -13.82
CA LEU A 18 6.88 1.98 -12.92
C LEU A 18 6.25 3.39 -12.83
N ALA A 19 7.13 4.37 -12.81
CA ALA A 19 6.87 5.78 -13.00
C ALA A 19 5.97 6.19 -14.16
N ALA A 20 6.14 5.51 -15.30
CA ALA A 20 5.63 5.96 -16.59
C ALA A 20 4.24 5.38 -16.89
N THR A 21 3.79 4.40 -16.11
CA THR A 21 2.57 3.62 -16.35
C THR A 21 1.35 4.11 -15.58
N ILE A 22 1.48 5.16 -14.77
CA ILE A 22 0.31 5.78 -14.13
C ILE A 22 -0.05 7.07 -14.89
N PRO A 23 -1.22 7.11 -15.54
CA PRO A 23 -1.68 8.32 -16.20
C PRO A 23 -1.80 9.42 -15.15
N THR A 24 -1.06 10.51 -15.37
CA THR A 24 -1.29 11.75 -14.65
C THR A 24 -2.57 12.33 -15.20
N LEU A 25 -3.50 12.69 -14.31
CA LEU A 25 -4.72 13.40 -14.70
C LEU A 25 -4.26 14.74 -15.27
N SER A 26 -4.15 14.86 -16.59
CA SER A 26 -3.90 16.16 -17.20
C SER A 26 -5.14 17.00 -16.91
N SER A 27 -4.93 18.20 -16.37
CA SER A 27 -6.00 19.16 -16.14
C SER A 27 -6.62 19.51 -17.50
N THR A 28 -7.63 18.75 -17.91
CA THR A 28 -8.40 19.06 -19.10
C THR A 28 -9.22 20.30 -18.78
N ASN A 29 -9.03 21.33 -19.62
CA ASN A 29 -9.64 22.64 -19.48
C ASN A 29 -11.15 22.58 -19.22
N ASN A 30 -11.61 23.56 -18.42
CA ASN A 30 -12.98 23.77 -17.93
C ASN A 30 -14.05 23.89 -19.03
N ASP A 31 -14.45 22.78 -19.65
CA ASP A 31 -15.64 22.72 -20.50
C ASP A 31 -16.74 21.83 -19.86
N GLY A 32 -17.66 22.50 -19.16
CA GLY A 32 -19.10 22.19 -19.00
C GLY A 32 -19.59 20.77 -18.64
N ASP A 33 -19.82 20.54 -17.35
CA ASP A 33 -20.95 19.88 -16.66
C ASP A 33 -21.55 18.50 -17.07
N ASN A 34 -21.10 17.80 -18.11
CA ASN A 34 -21.65 16.46 -18.42
C ASN A 34 -20.61 15.33 -18.60
N LYS A 35 -19.36 15.52 -18.12
CA LYS A 35 -18.22 14.66 -18.50
C LYS A 35 -17.64 13.74 -17.41
N ALA A 36 -18.22 13.71 -16.20
CA ALA A 36 -17.65 12.96 -15.07
C ALA A 36 -17.67 11.42 -15.28
N THR A 37 -18.69 10.87 -15.95
CA THR A 37 -18.79 9.44 -16.23
C THR A 37 -17.91 8.99 -17.39
N SER A 38 -17.62 9.85 -18.37
CA SER A 38 -16.69 9.49 -19.45
C SER A 38 -15.24 9.51 -18.95
N ALA A 39 -14.89 10.46 -18.09
CA ALA A 39 -13.53 10.60 -17.55
C ALA A 39 -13.04 9.36 -16.77
N SER A 40 -13.90 8.75 -15.95
CA SER A 40 -13.52 7.53 -15.21
C SER A 40 -13.30 6.34 -16.13
N SER A 41 -14.15 6.18 -17.17
CA SER A 41 -14.01 5.11 -18.16
C SER A 41 -12.77 5.28 -19.04
N GLU A 42 -12.42 6.51 -19.41
CA GLU A 42 -11.23 6.85 -20.18
C GLU A 42 -9.96 6.58 -19.37
N LEU A 43 -9.93 6.99 -18.09
CA LEU A 43 -8.81 6.74 -17.19
C LEU A 43 -8.60 5.24 -16.98
N LEU A 44 -9.67 4.48 -16.75
CA LEU A 44 -9.59 3.03 -16.58
C LEU A 44 -9.08 2.36 -17.86
N THR A 45 -9.55 2.80 -19.02
CA THR A 45 -9.06 2.30 -20.32
C THR A 45 -7.59 2.62 -20.55
N GLN A 46 -7.16 3.84 -20.21
CA GLN A 46 -5.77 4.26 -20.31
C GLN A 46 -4.88 3.46 -19.37
N LEU A 47 -5.28 3.31 -18.11
CA LEU A 47 -4.59 2.48 -17.13
C LEU A 47 -4.45 1.02 -17.62
N LEU A 48 -5.53 0.46 -18.17
CA LEU A 48 -5.50 -0.89 -18.74
C LEU A 48 -4.53 -0.99 -19.92
N ASN A 49 -4.50 0.01 -20.80
CA ASN A 49 -3.58 0.03 -21.93
C ASN A 49 -2.11 0.14 -21.47
N ASP A 50 -1.84 1.00 -20.49
CA ASP A 50 -0.50 1.22 -19.93
C ASP A 50 0.01 -0.01 -19.19
N ILE A 51 -0.85 -0.70 -18.43
CA ILE A 51 -0.54 -1.96 -17.77
C ILE A 51 -0.33 -3.09 -18.78
N SER A 52 -0.99 -3.04 -19.93
CA SER A 52 -0.95 -4.09 -20.96
C SER A 52 0.31 -4.08 -21.82
N THR A 53 1.21 -3.10 -21.66
CA THR A 53 2.47 -3.11 -22.42
C THR A 53 3.33 -4.31 -22.01
N PRO A 54 4.08 -4.96 -22.93
CA PRO A 54 4.94 -6.09 -22.56
C PRO A 54 5.96 -5.75 -21.47
N GLN A 55 6.43 -4.50 -21.45
CA GLN A 55 7.40 -4.02 -20.47
C GLN A 55 6.77 -3.83 -19.09
N SER A 56 5.58 -3.21 -18.99
CA SER A 56 4.88 -3.05 -17.72
C SER A 56 4.51 -4.39 -17.10
N LEU A 57 4.10 -5.37 -17.93
CA LEU A 57 3.83 -6.73 -17.47
C LEU A 57 5.10 -7.42 -16.94
N GLN A 58 6.25 -7.25 -17.62
CA GLN A 58 7.53 -7.76 -17.14
C GLN A 58 7.93 -7.12 -15.80
N ASP A 59 7.79 -5.80 -15.70
CA ASP A 59 8.12 -5.04 -14.49
C ASP A 59 7.22 -5.46 -13.31
N LEU A 60 5.92 -5.60 -13.55
CA LEU A 60 4.94 -6.11 -12.59
C LEU A 60 5.29 -7.53 -12.14
N PHE A 61 5.64 -8.42 -13.07
CA PHE A 61 6.02 -9.80 -12.74
C PHE A 61 7.29 -9.87 -11.88
N VAL A 62 8.34 -9.12 -12.26
CA VAL A 62 9.59 -9.08 -11.50
C VAL A 62 9.36 -8.50 -10.11
N LEU A 63 8.64 -7.38 -10.01
CA LEU A 63 8.34 -6.74 -8.73
C LEU A 63 7.52 -7.66 -7.83
N THR A 64 6.46 -8.29 -8.37
CA THR A 64 5.63 -9.26 -7.65
C THR A 64 6.48 -10.41 -7.13
N THR A 65 7.37 -10.95 -7.96
CA THR A 65 8.26 -12.05 -7.56
C THR A 65 9.18 -11.64 -6.41
N ILE A 66 9.81 -10.45 -6.50
CA ILE A 66 10.69 -9.93 -5.45
C ILE A 66 9.92 -9.74 -4.14
N VAL A 67 8.75 -9.10 -4.19
CA VAL A 67 7.90 -8.83 -3.03
C VAL A 67 7.45 -10.14 -2.37
N VAL A 68 6.97 -11.11 -3.14
CA VAL A 68 6.53 -12.41 -2.59
C VAL A 68 7.70 -13.17 -1.94
N ILE A 69 8.89 -13.14 -2.55
CA ILE A 69 10.09 -13.73 -1.95
C ILE A 69 10.44 -13.02 -0.64
N ALA A 70 10.42 -11.69 -0.61
CA ALA A 70 10.70 -10.92 0.58
C ALA A 70 9.71 -11.21 1.72
N LEU A 71 8.41 -11.32 1.40
CA LEU A 71 7.36 -11.68 2.35
C LEU A 71 7.54 -13.10 2.90
N GLU A 72 8.00 -14.04 2.08
CA GLU A 72 8.29 -15.41 2.53
C GLU A 72 9.51 -15.44 3.45
N ILE A 73 10.58 -14.71 3.10
CA ILE A 73 11.75 -14.55 3.98
C ILE A 73 11.34 -13.93 5.31
N LEU A 74 10.53 -12.86 5.29
CA LEU A 74 10.04 -12.22 6.50
C LEU A 74 9.21 -13.17 7.36
N ASN A 75 8.33 -13.97 6.74
CA ASN A 75 7.54 -14.98 7.44
C ASN A 75 8.43 -16.02 8.14
N GLN A 76 9.48 -16.49 7.47
CA GLN A 76 10.45 -17.41 8.08
C GLN A 76 11.25 -16.75 9.21
N LEU A 77 11.63 -15.47 9.06
CA LEU A 77 12.32 -14.72 10.09
C LEU A 77 11.46 -14.54 11.34
N VAL A 78 10.19 -14.14 11.19
CA VAL A 78 9.25 -13.96 12.31
C VAL A 78 9.07 -15.25 13.10
N TYR A 79 9.10 -16.41 12.44
CA TYR A 79 8.97 -17.70 13.10
C TYR A 79 10.25 -18.14 13.84
N HIS A 80 11.42 -17.96 13.21
CA HIS A 80 12.68 -18.51 13.74
C HIS A 80 13.43 -17.56 14.69
N VAL A 81 13.34 -16.24 14.48
CA VAL A 81 14.10 -15.26 15.26
C VAL A 81 13.72 -15.27 16.75
N PRO A 82 12.43 -15.27 17.15
CA PRO A 82 12.07 -15.31 18.57
C PRO A 82 12.56 -16.58 19.25
N THR A 83 12.47 -17.73 18.57
CA THR A 83 12.94 -19.02 19.09
C THR A 83 14.46 -19.02 19.26
N LEU A 84 15.20 -18.52 18.26
CA LEU A 84 16.65 -18.39 18.32
C LEU A 84 17.08 -17.44 19.44
N LEU A 85 16.47 -16.26 19.52
CA LEU A 85 16.76 -15.26 20.54
C LEU A 85 16.41 -15.78 21.93
N GLN A 86 15.28 -16.47 22.08
CA GLN A 86 14.90 -17.11 23.33
C GLN A 86 15.92 -18.17 23.74
N ASN A 87 16.37 -19.03 22.82
CA ASN A 87 17.40 -20.03 23.10
C ASN A 87 18.73 -19.39 23.50
N LEU A 88 19.15 -18.31 22.82
CA LEU A 88 20.37 -17.56 23.17
C LEU A 88 20.27 -16.89 24.54
N LEU A 89 19.13 -16.28 24.87
CA LEU A 89 18.93 -15.57 26.15
C LEU A 89 18.70 -16.52 27.33
N THR A 90 18.12 -17.70 27.09
CA THR A 90 17.80 -18.69 28.14
C THR A 90 18.86 -19.78 28.32
N ALA A 91 19.88 -19.83 27.46
CA ALA A 91 20.99 -20.78 27.57
C ALA A 91 21.69 -20.77 28.95
N ASN A 92 21.58 -19.67 29.71
CA ASN A 92 22.17 -19.54 31.04
C ASN A 92 21.17 -19.64 32.22
N ASP A 93 19.87 -19.83 31.97
CA ASP A 93 18.84 -19.70 33.02
C ASP A 93 17.77 -20.80 32.91
N GLU A 94 18.15 -22.05 33.22
CA GLU A 94 17.29 -23.24 33.11
C GLU A 94 15.98 -23.14 33.91
N LYS A 95 15.93 -22.28 34.93
CA LYS A 95 14.77 -22.13 35.82
C LYS A 95 13.64 -21.27 35.27
N LYS A 96 13.80 -20.65 34.09
CA LYS A 96 12.85 -19.65 33.56
C LYS A 96 12.20 -20.05 32.23
N LYS A 97 11.83 -21.33 32.05
CA LYS A 97 10.89 -21.72 30.99
C LYS A 97 9.51 -21.14 31.31
N LYS A 98 9.23 -19.93 30.82
CA LYS A 98 7.91 -19.31 30.90
C LYS A 98 6.90 -20.26 30.23
N LYS A 99 5.83 -20.59 30.95
CA LYS A 99 4.70 -21.35 30.42
C LYS A 99 4.12 -20.57 29.24
N ALA A 100 4.08 -21.17 28.04
CA ALA A 100 3.48 -20.54 26.87
C ALA A 100 2.04 -20.13 27.22
N ILE A 101 1.65 -18.90 26.85
CA ILE A 101 0.28 -18.44 27.05
C ILE A 101 -0.61 -19.37 26.22
N PRO A 102 -1.59 -20.05 26.83
CA PRO A 102 -2.46 -20.94 26.09
C PRO A 102 -3.23 -20.11 25.06
N VAL A 103 -3.11 -20.49 23.79
CA VAL A 103 -3.83 -19.83 22.69
C VAL A 103 -5.33 -20.01 22.94
N ARG A 104 -6.04 -18.90 23.12
CA ARG A 104 -7.48 -18.90 23.42
C ARG A 104 -8.23 -18.55 22.14
N GLY A 105 -8.73 -19.56 21.43
CA GLY A 105 -9.50 -19.34 20.20
C GLY A 105 -9.60 -20.58 19.35
N LYS A 106 -10.52 -20.56 18.37
CA LYS A 106 -10.58 -21.58 17.34
C LYS A 106 -9.41 -21.34 16.38
N HIS A 107 -8.46 -22.24 16.41
CA HIS A 107 -7.34 -22.24 15.50
C HIS A 107 -7.72 -22.93 14.19
N LEU A 108 -7.18 -22.46 13.07
CA LEU A 108 -7.40 -23.09 11.77
C LEU A 108 -6.15 -23.91 11.43
N ASP A 109 -6.02 -25.09 12.04
CA ASP A 109 -4.81 -25.93 11.90
C ASP A 109 -4.56 -26.35 10.45
N ASN A 110 -5.63 -26.66 9.73
CA ASN A 110 -5.57 -27.14 8.35
C ASN A 110 -6.26 -26.16 7.42
N PHE A 111 -5.55 -25.76 6.37
CA PHE A 111 -6.12 -25.00 5.26
C PHE A 111 -6.83 -25.92 4.28
N THR A 112 -8.00 -25.49 3.84
CA THR A 112 -8.69 -26.08 2.69
C THR A 112 -8.04 -25.61 1.40
N MET A 113 -8.34 -26.27 0.27
CA MET A 113 -7.90 -25.80 -1.05
C MET A 113 -8.38 -24.37 -1.37
N LYS A 114 -9.51 -23.98 -0.80
CA LYS A 114 -10.05 -22.62 -0.93
C LYS A 114 -9.15 -21.59 -0.24
N ASP A 115 -8.70 -21.88 0.99
CA ASP A 115 -7.77 -21.00 1.73
C ASP A 115 -6.47 -20.82 0.95
N TYR A 116 -5.89 -21.92 0.44
CA TYR A 116 -4.67 -21.84 -0.38
C TYR A 116 -4.87 -21.01 -1.65
N ALA A 117 -6.03 -21.14 -2.32
CA ALA A 117 -6.34 -20.32 -3.49
C ALA A 117 -6.43 -18.83 -3.12
N PHE A 118 -7.08 -18.49 -2.00
CA PHE A 118 -7.17 -17.10 -1.52
C PHE A 118 -5.80 -16.52 -1.17
N ILE A 119 -5.00 -17.26 -0.41
CA ILE A 119 -3.63 -16.88 -0.06
C ILE A 119 -2.79 -16.64 -1.32
N MET A 120 -2.86 -17.53 -2.31
CA MET A 120 -2.10 -17.39 -3.57
C MET A 120 -2.55 -16.13 -4.34
N ILE A 121 -3.86 -15.93 -4.49
CA ILE A 121 -4.40 -14.76 -5.18
C ILE A 121 -3.97 -13.49 -4.46
N ASN A 122 -4.13 -13.42 -3.13
CA ASN A 122 -3.79 -12.23 -2.35
C ASN A 122 -2.30 -11.91 -2.40
N LYS A 123 -1.41 -12.92 -2.32
CA LYS A 123 0.04 -12.72 -2.51
C LYS A 123 0.38 -12.14 -3.89
N CYS A 124 -0.30 -12.60 -4.95
CA CYS A 124 -0.14 -12.02 -6.28
C CYS A 124 -0.67 -10.58 -6.34
N MET A 125 -1.80 -10.30 -5.67
CA MET A 125 -2.39 -8.97 -5.59
C MET A 125 -1.53 -7.99 -4.82
N THR A 126 -0.77 -8.42 -3.80
CA THR A 126 0.21 -7.57 -3.13
C THR A 126 1.25 -7.02 -4.11
N GLY A 127 1.71 -7.83 -5.08
CA GLY A 127 2.61 -7.36 -6.13
C GLY A 127 2.01 -6.26 -7.00
N LEU A 128 0.73 -6.41 -7.37
CA LEU A 128 -0.02 -5.37 -8.09
C LEU A 128 -0.23 -4.11 -7.25
N PHE A 129 -0.60 -4.26 -5.98
CA PHE A 129 -0.73 -3.15 -5.05
C PHE A 129 0.58 -2.38 -4.93
N VAL A 130 1.70 -3.06 -4.67
CA VAL A 130 3.03 -2.45 -4.55
C VAL A 130 3.43 -1.74 -5.85
N TYR A 131 3.14 -2.34 -7.01
CA TYR A 131 3.34 -1.73 -8.32
C TYR A 131 2.59 -0.40 -8.45
N CYS A 132 1.28 -0.39 -8.19
CA CYS A 132 0.45 0.81 -8.26
C CYS A 132 0.83 1.85 -7.21
N TYR A 133 1.16 1.41 -5.99
CA TYR A 133 1.54 2.27 -4.88
C TYR A 133 2.80 3.05 -5.21
N PHE A 134 3.89 2.37 -5.61
CA PHE A 134 5.13 3.04 -6.01
C PHE A 134 5.03 3.79 -7.33
N GLY A 135 4.23 3.32 -8.28
CA GLY A 135 3.94 4.04 -9.52
C GLY A 135 3.26 5.39 -9.26
N TYR A 136 2.31 5.45 -8.32
CA TYR A 136 1.58 6.68 -7.98
C TYR A 136 2.51 7.69 -7.32
N LEU A 137 3.20 7.20 -6.31
CA LEU A 137 4.25 7.88 -5.57
C LEU A 137 5.29 8.52 -6.50
N TRP A 138 5.62 7.86 -7.62
CA TRP A 138 6.47 8.43 -8.64
C TRP A 138 5.76 9.48 -9.50
N SER A 139 4.54 9.19 -9.99
CA SER A 139 3.84 10.04 -10.96
C SER A 139 3.47 11.42 -10.40
N VAL A 140 3.10 11.50 -9.13
CA VAL A 140 2.75 12.75 -8.43
C VAL A 140 3.85 13.80 -8.52
N ARG A 141 5.12 13.40 -8.42
CA ARG A 141 6.25 14.35 -8.40
C ARG A 141 6.60 14.94 -9.77
N LYS A 142 5.90 14.53 -10.84
CA LYS A 142 6.14 15.00 -12.21
C LYS A 142 5.32 16.25 -12.58
N LEU A 143 4.29 16.58 -11.80
CA LEU A 143 3.35 17.67 -12.11
C LEU A 143 3.85 19.03 -11.63
N GLU A 144 4.96 19.54 -12.17
CA GLU A 144 5.26 20.98 -12.10
C GLU A 144 5.96 21.46 -13.37
N GLU A 145 5.17 22.00 -14.29
CA GLU A 145 5.64 22.81 -15.44
C GLU A 145 5.03 24.23 -15.40
N ASP A 146 4.41 24.64 -14.28
CA ASP A 146 3.82 25.98 -14.13
C ASP A 146 4.70 26.86 -13.21
N ASP A 147 5.40 27.80 -13.85
CA ASP A 147 6.42 28.71 -13.32
C ASP A 147 5.91 29.76 -12.31
N SER A 148 4.68 29.64 -11.79
CA SER A 148 4.04 30.69 -10.98
C SER A 148 3.87 30.37 -9.48
N HIS A 149 4.09 29.12 -9.06
CA HIS A 149 4.08 28.78 -7.64
C HIS A 149 5.48 28.89 -7.02
N GLY A 150 5.66 29.94 -6.21
CA GLY A 150 6.88 30.24 -5.48
C GLY A 150 7.44 29.07 -4.66
N ASP A 151 8.63 28.66 -5.07
CA ASP A 151 9.78 28.23 -4.27
C ASP A 151 9.69 27.01 -3.33
N CYS A 152 8.52 26.39 -3.12
CA CYS A 152 8.45 25.20 -2.26
C CYS A 152 8.53 23.85 -3.01
N CYS A 153 8.30 23.81 -4.32
CA CYS A 153 8.25 22.55 -5.07
C CYS A 153 9.07 22.55 -6.39
N ASN A 154 9.51 23.71 -6.86
CA ASN A 154 9.56 23.95 -8.31
C ASN A 154 10.96 24.17 -8.92
N LYS A 155 11.95 23.30 -8.63
CA LYS A 155 13.23 23.35 -9.38
C LYS A 155 13.91 22.01 -9.69
N HIS A 156 13.40 20.92 -9.15
CA HIS A 156 14.00 19.59 -9.30
C HIS A 156 12.95 18.50 -9.54
N GLY A 157 11.92 18.81 -10.34
CA GLY A 157 10.96 17.82 -10.85
C GLY A 157 11.73 16.66 -11.48
N GLY A 158 11.73 15.51 -10.81
CA GLY A 158 12.47 14.31 -11.24
C GLY A 158 13.70 13.92 -10.43
N GLN A 159 14.01 14.55 -9.29
CA GLN A 159 14.84 13.85 -8.30
C GLN A 159 13.99 12.69 -7.77
N GLY A 160 14.24 11.51 -8.35
CA GLY A 160 13.42 10.31 -8.24
C GLY A 160 12.95 10.05 -6.82
N ILE A 161 11.82 9.37 -6.69
CA ILE A 161 11.13 9.17 -5.42
C ILE A 161 12.05 8.81 -4.24
N PHE A 162 13.10 8.03 -4.48
CA PHE A 162 14.07 7.60 -3.49
C PHE A 162 15.16 8.63 -3.15
N THR A 163 15.02 9.89 -3.58
CA THR A 163 15.98 10.93 -3.25
C THR A 163 15.94 11.20 -1.75
N THR A 164 17.10 11.12 -1.11
CA THR A 164 17.27 11.36 0.32
C THR A 164 17.43 12.84 0.65
N THR A 165 17.69 13.68 -0.36
CA THR A 165 17.97 15.12 -0.21
C THR A 165 16.76 15.91 0.30
N ASN A 166 15.54 15.45 0.02
CA ASN A 166 14.31 16.14 0.37
C ASN A 166 13.56 15.47 1.52
N ILE A 167 14.19 14.58 2.28
CA ILE A 167 13.55 13.98 3.46
C ILE A 167 13.61 14.99 4.61
N SER A 168 12.44 15.42 5.09
CA SER A 168 12.29 16.29 6.24
C SER A 168 11.31 15.70 7.25
N ILE A 169 11.32 16.22 8.48
CA ILE A 169 10.32 15.83 9.49
C ILE A 169 8.90 16.19 9.01
N HIS A 170 8.76 17.30 8.29
CA HIS A 170 7.46 17.80 7.82
C HIS A 170 6.81 16.90 6.75
N ASN A 171 7.58 16.36 5.82
CA ASN A 171 7.04 15.44 4.80
C ASN A 171 7.16 13.96 5.17
N THR A 172 7.75 13.64 6.33
CA THR A 172 7.94 12.25 6.78
C THR A 172 7.09 11.89 7.98
N ILE A 173 7.06 12.72 9.01
CA ILE A 173 6.37 12.42 10.28
C ILE A 173 5.00 13.05 10.34
N LEU A 174 4.85 14.30 9.88
CA LEU A 174 3.57 15.02 9.93
C LEU A 174 2.45 14.36 9.10
N PRO A 175 2.70 13.79 7.89
CA PRO A 175 1.65 13.16 7.11
C PRO A 175 1.22 11.80 7.68
N LEU A 176 2.04 11.13 8.49
CA LEU A 176 1.74 9.78 9.01
C LEU A 176 0.42 9.72 9.79
N PRO A 177 0.19 10.57 10.84
CA PRO A 177 -1.10 10.58 11.52
C PRO A 177 -2.27 10.86 10.58
N LEU A 178 -2.10 11.75 9.60
CA LEU A 178 -3.16 12.09 8.65
C LEU A 178 -3.48 10.91 7.72
N LEU A 179 -2.45 10.21 7.23
CA LEU A 179 -2.60 8.99 6.42
C LEU A 179 -3.40 7.93 7.19
N PHE A 180 -3.07 7.70 8.47
CA PHE A 180 -3.84 6.76 9.32
C PHE A 180 -5.27 7.21 9.54
N ILE A 181 -5.52 8.49 9.84
CA ILE A 181 -6.88 9.00 10.03
C ILE A 181 -7.73 8.81 8.78
N ILE A 182 -7.20 9.16 7.60
CA ILE A 182 -7.93 9.01 6.34
C ILE A 182 -8.13 7.53 6.02
N TYR A 183 -7.09 6.72 6.17
CA TYR A 183 -7.16 5.27 5.99
C TYR A 183 -8.24 4.65 6.86
N ASP A 184 -8.19 4.89 8.18
CA ASP A 184 -9.14 4.33 9.15
C ASP A 184 -10.57 4.78 8.87
N PHE A 185 -10.77 6.03 8.44
CA PHE A 185 -12.09 6.52 8.08
C PHE A 185 -12.70 5.70 6.93
N PHE A 186 -11.99 5.57 5.81
CA PHE A 186 -12.48 4.81 4.67
C PHE A 186 -12.53 3.30 4.94
N TYR A 187 -11.56 2.78 5.70
CA TYR A 187 -11.55 1.38 6.11
C TYR A 187 -12.75 1.07 7.02
N THR A 188 -13.13 1.98 7.93
CA THR A 188 -14.32 1.83 8.77
C THR A 188 -15.59 1.74 7.93
N LEU A 189 -15.72 2.59 6.91
CA LEU A 189 -16.86 2.54 5.97
C LEU A 189 -16.87 1.24 5.17
N LEU A 190 -15.71 0.81 4.67
CA LEU A 190 -15.55 -0.45 3.96
C LEU A 190 -15.92 -1.64 4.86
N HIS A 191 -15.39 -1.68 6.08
CA HIS A 191 -15.63 -2.74 7.05
C HIS A 191 -17.11 -2.80 7.45
N TRP A 192 -17.75 -1.64 7.66
CA TRP A 192 -19.19 -1.56 7.89
C TRP A 192 -19.99 -2.13 6.70
N PHE A 193 -19.61 -1.79 5.47
CA PHE A 193 -20.23 -2.35 4.26
C PHE A 193 -20.04 -3.87 4.15
N LEU A 194 -18.83 -4.37 4.43
CA LEU A 194 -18.51 -5.81 4.43
C LEU A 194 -19.33 -6.61 5.44
N HIS A 195 -19.79 -5.95 6.52
CA HIS A 195 -20.70 -6.53 7.51
C HIS A 195 -22.19 -6.48 7.14
N MET A 196 -22.57 -5.86 6.02
CA MET A 196 -23.96 -5.94 5.53
C MET A 196 -24.33 -7.39 5.22
N LYS A 197 -25.54 -7.82 5.60
CA LYS A 197 -25.97 -9.24 5.53
C LYS A 197 -25.75 -9.90 4.17
N SER A 198 -25.97 -9.17 3.08
CA SER A 198 -25.79 -9.64 1.70
C SER A 198 -24.31 -9.85 1.33
N VAL A 199 -23.41 -9.00 1.82
CA VAL A 199 -21.97 -9.04 1.51
C VAL A 199 -21.23 -9.97 2.46
N TYR A 200 -21.56 -9.90 3.75
CA TYR A 200 -20.92 -10.64 4.83
C TYR A 200 -20.82 -12.14 4.53
N ALA A 201 -21.93 -12.76 4.12
CA ALA A 201 -21.97 -14.21 3.90
C ALA A 201 -21.00 -14.68 2.80
N HIS A 202 -20.70 -13.81 1.82
CA HIS A 202 -19.93 -14.16 0.63
C HIS A 202 -18.46 -13.75 0.73
N VAL A 203 -18.20 -12.58 1.35
CA VAL A 203 -16.87 -11.96 1.38
C VAL A 203 -16.27 -12.08 2.79
N HIS A 204 -16.87 -11.40 3.76
CA HIS A 204 -16.22 -11.15 5.04
C HIS A 204 -16.31 -12.31 6.05
N LYS A 205 -17.28 -13.22 5.89
CA LYS A 205 -17.43 -14.39 6.76
C LYS A 205 -16.18 -15.27 6.79
N HIS A 206 -15.42 -15.30 5.69
CA HIS A 206 -14.18 -16.07 5.60
C HIS A 206 -13.14 -15.60 6.62
N HIS A 207 -12.92 -14.28 6.68
CA HIS A 207 -11.99 -13.65 7.61
C HIS A 207 -12.34 -13.99 9.08
N HIS A 208 -13.64 -14.00 9.43
CA HIS A 208 -14.11 -14.35 10.78
C HIS A 208 -13.95 -15.83 11.18
N PHE A 209 -13.55 -16.72 10.26
CA PHE A 209 -13.24 -18.12 10.63
C PHE A 209 -11.94 -18.23 11.43
N GLN A 210 -11.01 -17.29 11.24
CA GLN A 210 -9.73 -17.24 11.95
C GLN A 210 -9.80 -16.18 13.04
N LYS A 211 -10.05 -16.60 14.29
CA LYS A 211 -10.13 -15.68 15.44
C LYS A 211 -8.80 -15.48 16.16
N ALA A 212 -7.82 -16.34 15.88
CA ALA A 212 -6.51 -16.32 16.49
C ALA A 212 -5.47 -16.60 15.41
N PRO A 213 -4.81 -15.56 14.86
CA PRO A 213 -3.71 -15.75 13.93
C PRO A 213 -2.51 -16.35 14.69
N SER A 214 -1.83 -17.30 14.05
CA SER A 214 -0.65 -17.98 14.61
C SER A 214 0.49 -18.15 13.62
N ARG A 215 0.18 -18.13 12.32
CA ARG A 215 1.11 -18.26 11.21
C ARG A 215 1.47 -16.90 10.61
N ALA A 216 1.36 -15.85 11.43
CA ALA A 216 1.68 -14.47 11.08
C ALA A 216 1.08 -14.08 9.72
N ASN A 217 1.95 -13.81 8.73
CA ASN A 217 1.57 -13.32 7.41
C ASN A 217 0.57 -14.25 6.70
N ILE A 218 0.71 -15.57 6.85
CA ILE A 218 -0.17 -16.52 6.13
C ILE A 218 -1.62 -16.40 6.60
N ASP A 219 -1.85 -16.16 7.90
CA ASP A 219 -3.20 -15.94 8.41
C ASP A 219 -3.72 -14.54 8.05
N ALA A 220 -2.84 -13.53 8.06
CA ALA A 220 -3.21 -12.16 7.65
C ALA A 220 -3.69 -12.09 6.19
N VAL A 221 -3.03 -12.80 5.27
CA VAL A 221 -3.42 -12.82 3.85
C VAL A 221 -4.52 -13.84 3.54
N ASN A 222 -4.95 -14.69 4.49
CA ASN A 222 -6.03 -15.66 4.26
C ASN A 222 -7.42 -15.02 4.43
N VAL A 223 -7.69 -13.98 3.65
CA VAL A 223 -8.99 -13.30 3.57
C VAL A 223 -9.58 -13.43 2.18
N HIS A 224 -10.86 -13.08 2.02
CA HIS A 224 -11.48 -13.12 0.71
C HIS A 224 -10.77 -12.11 -0.24
N PRO A 225 -10.45 -12.48 -1.50
CA PRO A 225 -9.65 -11.60 -2.37
C PRO A 225 -10.21 -10.20 -2.60
N LEU A 226 -11.54 -10.07 -2.66
CA LEU A 226 -12.18 -8.76 -2.73
C LEU A 226 -11.94 -7.89 -1.49
N GLU A 227 -11.97 -8.48 -0.29
CA GLU A 227 -11.71 -7.76 0.95
C GLU A 227 -10.23 -7.35 1.02
N PHE A 228 -9.33 -8.26 0.65
CA PHE A 228 -7.90 -7.98 0.53
C PHE A 228 -7.63 -6.80 -0.42
N PHE A 229 -8.20 -6.86 -1.64
CA PHE A 229 -8.07 -5.81 -2.65
C PHE A 229 -8.48 -4.44 -2.12
N LEU A 230 -9.69 -4.36 -1.55
CA LEU A 230 -10.26 -3.09 -1.08
C LEU A 230 -9.47 -2.55 0.12
N GLY A 231 -9.00 -3.42 1.01
CA GLY A 231 -8.14 -3.03 2.13
C GLY A 231 -6.77 -2.49 1.69
N GLU A 232 -6.12 -3.16 0.74
CA GLU A 232 -4.83 -2.73 0.19
C GLU A 232 -4.96 -1.41 -0.57
N PHE A 233 -5.91 -1.31 -1.51
CA PHE A 233 -6.10 -0.10 -2.31
C PHE A 233 -6.64 1.08 -1.49
N ASN A 234 -7.16 0.85 -0.28
CA ASN A 234 -7.45 1.93 0.67
C ASN A 234 -6.17 2.68 1.10
N HIS A 235 -5.00 2.04 1.13
CA HIS A 235 -3.73 2.74 1.36
C HIS A 235 -3.38 3.70 0.22
N ILE A 236 -3.61 3.29 -1.04
CA ILE A 236 -3.41 4.17 -2.20
C ILE A 236 -4.41 5.33 -2.14
N LEU A 237 -5.67 5.07 -1.83
CA LEU A 237 -6.68 6.12 -1.68
C LEU A 237 -6.30 7.13 -0.60
N ALA A 238 -5.88 6.66 0.58
CA ALA A 238 -5.44 7.55 1.66
C ALA A 238 -4.24 8.40 1.22
N LEU A 239 -3.25 7.78 0.57
CA LEU A 239 -2.10 8.48 0.03
C LEU A 239 -2.50 9.53 -1.01
N VAL A 240 -3.38 9.18 -1.96
CA VAL A 240 -3.88 10.09 -2.99
C VAL A 240 -4.54 11.31 -2.39
N LEU A 241 -5.43 11.09 -1.42
CA LEU A 241 -6.14 12.18 -0.76
C LEU A 241 -5.16 13.08 0.00
N VAL A 242 -4.26 12.52 0.83
CA VAL A 242 -3.27 13.32 1.59
C VAL A 242 -2.40 14.15 0.66
N VAL A 243 -1.93 13.56 -0.44
CA VAL A 243 -1.04 14.21 -1.40
C VAL A 243 -1.75 15.29 -2.21
N GLN A 244 -2.95 15.01 -2.72
CA GLN A 244 -3.68 15.97 -3.56
C GLN A 244 -4.36 17.07 -2.74
N GLY A 245 -4.70 16.78 -1.49
CA GLY A 245 -5.68 17.58 -0.76
C GLY A 245 -7.09 17.07 -1.04
N VAL A 246 -7.97 17.15 -0.05
CA VAL A 246 -9.41 17.17 -0.34
C VAL A 246 -9.73 18.62 -0.68
N GLY A 247 -10.02 18.86 -1.96
CA GLY A 247 -10.42 20.17 -2.46
C GLY A 247 -11.48 20.77 -1.55
N ALA A 248 -11.34 22.06 -1.25
CA ALA A 248 -12.22 22.74 -0.31
C ALA A 248 -13.69 22.54 -0.71
N VAL A 249 -14.42 21.75 0.10
CA VAL A 249 -15.87 21.66 -0.06
C VAL A 249 -16.42 22.94 0.56
N SER A 250 -16.75 23.92 -0.28
CA SER A 250 -17.52 25.08 0.15
C SER A 250 -18.92 24.61 0.54
N VAL A 251 -19.19 24.53 1.84
CA VAL A 251 -20.56 24.39 2.35
C VAL A 251 -21.12 25.79 2.58
N GLY A 252 -21.69 26.39 1.53
CA GLY A 252 -22.23 27.75 1.56
C GLY A 252 -21.15 28.85 1.52
N GLU A 253 -21.48 30.04 2.04
CA GLU A 253 -20.63 31.24 1.99
C GLU A 253 -19.56 31.30 3.11
N TYR A 254 -19.62 30.42 4.13
CA TYR A 254 -18.88 30.65 5.39
C TYR A 254 -17.92 29.56 5.89
N ILE A 255 -17.80 28.39 5.28
CA ILE A 255 -16.77 27.42 5.70
C ILE A 255 -16.20 26.65 4.52
N THR A 256 -15.00 27.03 4.09
CA THR A 256 -14.11 26.21 3.27
C THR A 256 -13.26 25.34 4.20
N VAL A 257 -13.75 24.15 4.56
CA VAL A 257 -12.87 23.11 5.12
C VAL A 257 -12.21 22.41 3.93
N GLY A 258 -11.02 22.87 3.56
CA GLY A 258 -10.16 22.21 2.59
C GLY A 258 -8.76 22.15 3.16
N TYR A 259 -8.07 21.02 2.99
CA TYR A 259 -6.63 20.96 3.25
C TYR A 259 -5.90 21.01 1.92
N ARG A 260 -4.86 21.84 1.89
CA ARG A 260 -3.90 21.80 0.80
C ARG A 260 -3.14 20.47 0.90
N GLY A 261 -2.95 19.81 -0.23
CA GLY A 261 -2.16 18.58 -0.30
C GLY A 261 -0.80 18.72 0.37
N MET A 262 -0.34 17.63 0.97
CA MET A 262 0.95 17.55 1.65
C MET A 262 1.97 16.81 0.80
N ASP A 263 3.22 17.28 0.76
CA ASP A 263 4.32 16.47 0.26
C ASP A 263 4.52 15.27 1.20
N VAL A 264 4.57 14.08 0.62
CA VAL A 264 4.77 12.82 1.32
C VAL A 264 6.08 12.22 0.82
N SER A 265 7.04 12.07 1.73
CA SER A 265 8.30 11.41 1.39
C SER A 265 8.08 9.91 1.15
N TRP A 266 8.95 9.29 0.36
CA TRP A 266 8.89 7.85 0.14
C TRP A 266 9.09 7.06 1.44
N VAL A 267 9.87 7.60 2.39
CA VAL A 267 10.05 7.01 3.71
C VAL A 267 8.74 7.05 4.50
N CYS A 268 8.00 8.17 4.45
CA CYS A 268 6.66 8.26 5.03
C CYS A 268 5.75 7.17 4.48
N ALA A 269 5.72 7.02 3.17
CA ALA A 269 4.86 6.08 2.47
C ALA A 269 5.22 4.61 2.80
N VAL A 270 6.51 4.28 2.84
CA VAL A 270 6.99 2.96 3.28
C VAL A 270 6.67 2.70 4.75
N LEU A 271 6.84 3.70 5.63
CA LEU A 271 6.45 3.60 7.04
C LEU A 271 4.95 3.40 7.19
N PHE A 272 4.13 4.08 6.40
CA PHE A 272 2.69 3.95 6.43
C PHE A 272 2.24 2.52 6.11
N ILE A 273 2.76 1.90 5.04
CA ILE A 273 2.48 0.49 4.73
C ILE A 273 3.01 -0.42 5.85
N GLY A 274 4.28 -0.27 6.23
CA GLY A 274 4.93 -1.16 7.19
C GLY A 274 4.33 -1.11 8.60
N LEU A 275 3.79 0.05 9.00
CA LEU A 275 3.08 0.21 10.27
C LEU A 275 1.59 -0.15 10.17
N GLY A 276 0.96 0.03 9.01
CA GLY A 276 -0.44 -0.33 8.76
C GLY A 276 -0.69 -1.83 8.91
N GLU A 277 0.23 -2.66 8.40
CA GLU A 277 0.16 -4.12 8.58
C GLU A 277 0.23 -4.55 10.06
N PHE A 278 0.87 -3.76 10.93
CA PHE A 278 0.98 -4.05 12.35
C PHE A 278 -0.31 -3.71 13.14
N TRP A 279 -1.12 -2.78 12.63
CA TRP A 279 -2.33 -2.30 13.31
C TRP A 279 -3.60 -3.08 12.95
N LEU A 280 -3.61 -3.79 11.81
CA LEU A 280 -4.75 -4.58 11.34
C LEU A 280 -4.72 -6.04 11.78
N GLY A 281 -3.62 -6.51 12.38
CA GLY A 281 -3.39 -7.89 12.83
C GLY A 281 -3.73 -8.19 14.28
#